data_AF-A0A920P0R0-F1
#
_entry.id   AF-A0A920P0R0-F1
#
_cell.length_a   1.000
_cell.length_b   1.000
_cell.length_c   1.000
_cell.angle_alpha   90.00
_cell.angle_beta   90.00
_cell.angle_gamma   90.00
#
_symmetry.space_group_name_H-M   'P 1'
#
loop_
_entity.id
_entity.type
_entity.pdbx_description
1 polymer ?
#
loop_
_entity_poly.entity_id
_entity_poly.type
_entity_poly.pdbx_seq_one_letter_code
_entity_poly.pdbx_strand_id
1 'polypeptide(L)' 'MYEFLDRLINLSLPRVRDFRGLTNKSFDGNGNYTLGIKEQVIFPRN' A
#
# COMPACT_ATOMS: atom_id res chain seq x y z
N MET A 1 -4.80 -13.75 1.61
CA MET A 1 -5.07 -12.31 1.36
C MET A 1 -4.68 -11.44 2.55
N TYR A 2 -5.15 -11.74 3.77
CA TYR A 2 -4.84 -10.93 4.95
C TYR A 2 -3.35 -10.84 5.30
N GLU A 3 -2.58 -11.92 5.13
CA GLU A 3 -1.13 -11.88 5.33
C GLU A 3 -0.44 -10.90 4.36
N PHE A 4 -0.88 -10.86 3.10
CA PHE A 4 -0.37 -9.89 2.14
C PHE A 4 -0.70 -8.46 2.57
N LEU A 5 -1.93 -8.21 3.04
CA LEU A 5 -2.34 -6.91 3.53
C LEU A 5 -1.54 -6.48 4.76
N ASP A 6 -1.32 -7.39 5.71
CA ASP A 6 -0.49 -7.15 6.90
C ASP A 6 0.95 -6.77 6.51
N ARG A 7 1.57 -7.56 5.62
CA ARG A 7 2.91 -7.25 5.10
C ARG A 7 2.93 -5.95 4.28
N LEU A 8 1.89 -5.67 3.50
CA LEU A 8 1.77 -4.42 2.74
C LEU A 8 1.76 -3.21 3.69
N ILE A 9 0.97 -3.26 4.76
CA ILE A 9 0.82 -2.16 5.72
C ILE A 9 2.07 -2.02 6.60
N ASN A 10 2.55 -3.12 7.16
CA ASN A 10 3.57 -3.10 8.19
C ASN A 10 5.01 -3.17 7.63
N LEU A 11 5.21 -3.71 6.42
CA LEU A 11 6.54 -3.87 5.82
C LEU A 11 6.75 -3.01 4.58
N SER A 12 5.82 -3.05 3.61
CA SER A 12 6.04 -2.42 2.29
C SER A 12 5.78 -0.91 2.29
N LEU A 13 4.64 -0.45 2.81
CA LEU A 13 4.28 0.98 2.80
C LEU A 13 5.29 1.89 3.51
N PRO A 14 5.86 1.51 4.68
CA PRO A 14 6.91 2.31 5.33
C PRO A 14 8.21 2.46 4.52
N ARG A 15 8.44 1.59 3.52
CA ARG A 15 9.62 1.64 2.63
C ARG A 15 9.42 2.55 1.42
N VAL A 16 8.21 3.06 1.21
CA VAL A 16 7.95 4.05 0.15
C VAL A 16 8.65 5.35 0.52
N ARG A 17 9.52 5.86 -0.38
CA ARG A 17 10.21 7.14 -0.17
C ARG A 17 9.19 8.27 -0.01
N ASP A 18 9.41 9.11 1.00
CA ASP A 18 8.53 10.25 1.35
C ASP A 18 7.06 9.85 1.56
N PHE A 19 6.82 8.68 2.16
CA PHE A 19 5.46 8.24 2.48
C PHE A 19 4.75 9.20 3.45
N ARG A 20 3.63 9.78 3.02
CA ARG A 20 2.80 10.72 3.81
C ARG A 20 1.46 10.12 4.24
N GLY A 21 1.35 8.80 4.21
CA GLY A 21 0.09 8.10 4.43
C GLY A 21 -0.74 7.91 3.15
N LEU A 22 -1.84 7.21 3.32
CA LEU A 22 -2.81 6.94 2.25
C LEU A 22 -3.83 8.08 2.14
N THR A 23 -4.30 8.35 0.93
CA THR A 23 -5.27 9.42 0.67
C THR A 23 -6.70 8.88 0.67
N ASN A 24 -7.61 9.55 1.36
CA ASN A 24 -9.03 9.18 1.33
C ASN A 24 -9.71 9.46 -0.03
N LYS A 25 -9.01 10.07 -0.99
CA LYS A 25 -9.56 10.36 -2.33
C LYS A 25 -9.58 9.16 -3.27
N SER A 26 -8.92 8.06 -2.91
CA SER A 26 -8.80 6.86 -3.76
C SER A 26 -9.91 5.82 -3.55
N PHE A 27 -10.94 6.16 -2.77
CA PHE A 27 -12.16 5.37 -2.66
C PHE A 27 -13.09 5.64 -3.85
N ASP A 28 -13.74 4.60 -4.36
CA ASP A 28 -14.66 4.67 -5.50
C ASP A 28 -16.12 4.99 -5.14
N GLY A 29 -16.42 5.19 -3.85
CA GLY A 29 -17.78 5.42 -3.33
C GLY A 29 -18.56 4.14 -3.02
N ASN A 30 -18.10 2.97 -3.47
CA ASN A 30 -18.68 1.66 -3.16
C ASN A 30 -17.90 0.92 -2.06
N GLY A 31 -16.92 1.58 -1.45
CA GLY A 31 -16.08 1.01 -0.40
C GLY A 31 -14.82 0.31 -0.93
N ASN A 32 -14.55 0.33 -2.23
CA ASN A 32 -13.30 -0.19 -2.77
C ASN A 32 -12.22 0.89 -2.75
N TYR A 33 -11.00 0.50 -2.42
CA TYR A 33 -9.83 1.37 -2.40
C TYR A 33 -8.81 0.92 -3.42
N THR A 34 -8.33 1.85 -4.26
CA THR A 34 -7.25 1.56 -5.22
C THR A 34 -5.95 2.23 -4.79
N LEU A 35 -4.90 1.43 -4.61
CA LEU A 35 -3.55 1.90 -4.31
C LEU A 35 -2.64 1.74 -5.53
N GLY A 36 -2.01 2.83 -5.98
CA GLY A 36 -0.94 2.80 -6.97
C GLY A 36 0.43 2.65 -6.31
N ILE A 37 1.25 1.70 -6.78
CA ILE A 37 2.63 1.50 -6.34
C ILE A 37 3.55 1.69 -7.53
N LYS A 38 4.39 2.74 -7.48
CA LYS A 38 5.29 3.09 -8.58
C LYS A 38 6.52 2.18 -8.65
N GLU A 39 7.07 1.81 -7.51
CA GLU A 39 8.31 1.05 -7.41
C GLU A 39 8.05 -0.27 -6.68
N GLN A 40 8.34 -1.39 -7.31
CA GLN A 40 8.13 -2.72 -6.71
C GLN A 40 9.20 -3.09 -5.67
N VAL A 41 10.30 -2.33 -5.59
CA VAL A 41 11.39 -2.58 -4.64
C VAL A 41 10.96 -2.51 -3.17
N ILE A 42 9.82 -1.88 -2.89
CA ILE A 42 9.27 -1.79 -1.53
C ILE A 42 8.83 -3.15 -0.99
N PHE A 43 8.53 -4.11 -1.87
CA PHE A 43 8.12 -5.45 -1.48
C PHE A 43 9.31 -6.30 -1.03
N PRO A 44 9.17 -7.08 0.06
CA PRO A 44 10.17 -8.07 0.44
C PRO A 44 10.39 -9.09 -0.68
N ARG A 45 11.64 -9.47 -0.93
CA ARG A 45 12.00 -10.58 -1.84
C ARG A 45 12.16 -11.84 -1.00
N ASN A 46 11.10 -12.63 -0.88
CA ASN A 46 11.11 -13.95 -0.23
C ASN A 46 10.57 -14.98 -1.20
#